data_AF-A0A7K2IL99-F1
#
_entry.id   AF-A0A7K2IL99-F1
#
_cell.length_a   1.000
_cell.length_b   1.000
_cell.length_c   1.000
_cell.angle_alpha   90.00
_cell.angle_beta   90.00
_cell.angle_gamma   90.00
#
_symmetry.space_group_name_H-M   'P 1'
#
loop_
_entity.id
_entity.type
_entity.pdbx_description
1 polymer ?
#
loop_
_entity_poly.entity_id
_entity_poly.type
_entity_poly.pdbx_seq_one_letter_code
_entity_poly.pdbx_strand_id
1 'polypeptide(L)' 'MARRPRTRGSAESLRRYWSTGEGGRTKIRWGTSGDYRRCVRHLTKYMGPRARGYCANLHRRNVGYWPGDRRNR' A
#
# COMPACT_ATOMS: atom_id res chain seq x y z
N MET A 1 24.37 -20.44 -17.06
CA MET A 1 23.04 -19.85 -16.76
C MET A 1 23.16 -18.94 -15.55
N ALA A 2 23.28 -17.62 -15.72
CA ALA A 2 23.47 -16.68 -14.62
C ALA A 2 22.17 -16.48 -13.82
N ARG A 3 22.06 -17.12 -12.66
CA ARG A 3 21.01 -16.82 -11.66
C ARG A 3 21.30 -15.46 -11.04
N ARG A 4 20.78 -14.38 -11.62
CA ARG A 4 20.72 -13.06 -10.96
C ARG A 4 20.12 -13.27 -9.56
N PRO A 5 20.77 -12.88 -8.44
CA PRO A 5 20.12 -12.92 -7.14
C PRO A 5 18.97 -11.93 -7.21
N ARG A 6 17.76 -12.45 -7.36
CA ARG A 6 16.56 -11.66 -7.39
C ARG A 6 16.35 -11.20 -5.96
N THR A 7 16.73 -9.97 -5.66
CA THR A 7 16.33 -9.24 -4.44
C THR A 7 14.82 -8.98 -4.47
N ARG A 8 14.01 -10.04 -4.57
CA ARG A 8 12.54 -10.01 -4.52
C ARG A 8 12.03 -9.94 -3.07
N GLY A 9 12.91 -10.00 -2.07
CA GLY A 9 12.55 -10.00 -0.65
C GLY A 9 12.00 -8.66 -0.14
N SER A 10 12.39 -7.52 -0.71
CA SER A 10 12.03 -6.21 -0.14
C SER A 10 10.60 -5.79 -0.48
N ALA A 11 10.13 -6.07 -1.71
CA ALA A 11 8.84 -5.60 -2.18
C ALA A 11 7.65 -6.33 -1.53
N GLU A 12 7.77 -7.64 -1.29
CA GLU A 12 6.77 -8.41 -0.56
C GLU A 12 6.77 -8.08 0.94
N SER A 13 7.94 -7.85 1.53
CA SER A 13 8.05 -7.42 2.93
C SER A 13 7.43 -6.03 3.13
N LEU A 14 7.70 -5.10 2.22
CA LEU A 14 7.02 -3.80 2.18
C LEU A 14 5.52 -3.94 1.97
N ARG A 15 5.07 -4.85 1.08
CA ARG A 15 3.64 -5.14 0.91
C ARG A 15 3.01 -5.56 2.24
N ARG A 16 3.62 -6.52 2.96
CA ARG A 16 3.07 -6.98 4.25
C ARG A 16 3.10 -5.87 5.29
N TYR A 17 4.19 -5.12 5.40
CA TYR A 17 4.33 -4.01 6.34
C TYR A 17 3.26 -2.91 6.13
N TRP A 18 3.02 -2.53 4.88
CA TRP A 18 2.02 -1.52 4.52
C TRP A 18 0.59 -2.07 4.45
N SER A 19 0.39 -3.40 4.31
CA SER A 19 -0.93 -4.03 4.29
C SER A 19 -1.43 -4.29 5.70
N THR A 20 -0.88 -5.29 6.38
CA THR A 20 -1.35 -5.79 7.68
C THR A 20 -0.36 -5.52 8.81
N GLY A 21 0.87 -5.16 8.46
CA GLY A 21 1.91 -4.80 9.41
C GLY A 21 1.72 -3.41 10.00
N GLU A 22 2.71 -3.01 10.77
CA GLU A 22 2.67 -1.80 11.58
C GLU A 22 2.42 -0.54 10.74
N GLY A 23 3.02 -0.42 9.55
CA GLY A 23 2.80 0.71 8.65
C GLY A 23 1.34 0.83 8.17
N GLY A 24 0.72 -0.29 7.80
CA GLY A 24 -0.69 -0.30 7.39
C GLY A 24 -1.64 0.05 8.53
N ARG A 25 -1.35 -0.45 9.74
CA ARG A 25 -2.23 -0.32 10.90
C ARG A 25 -2.05 1.00 11.65
N THR A 26 -0.83 1.52 11.74
CA THR A 26 -0.52 2.77 12.48
C THR A 26 -0.46 4.00 11.57
N LYS A 27 0.20 3.92 10.39
CA LYS A 27 0.38 5.09 9.51
C LYS A 27 -0.84 5.29 8.62
N ILE A 28 -1.30 4.23 7.96
CA ILE A 28 -2.41 4.32 7.00
C ILE A 28 -3.76 4.25 7.72
N ARG A 29 -3.90 3.30 8.66
CA ARG A 29 -5.16 2.97 9.34
C ARG A 29 -6.23 2.58 8.33
N TRP A 30 -6.02 1.45 7.65
CA TRP A 30 -6.95 0.91 6.67
C TRP A 30 -8.38 0.84 7.22
N GLY A 31 -9.36 1.26 6.42
CA GLY A 31 -10.77 1.33 6.83
C GLY A 31 -11.17 2.62 7.55
N THR A 32 -10.29 3.62 7.59
CA THR A 32 -10.63 4.98 8.04
C THR A 32 -10.66 5.94 6.86
N SER A 33 -11.48 7.00 6.95
CA SER A 33 -11.56 8.00 5.89
C SER A 33 -10.19 8.62 5.60
N GLY A 34 -9.81 8.62 4.33
CA GLY A 34 -8.55 9.19 3.85
C GLY A 34 -7.32 8.28 4.00
N ASP A 35 -7.48 7.02 4.36
CA ASP A 35 -6.41 6.03 4.42
C ASP A 35 -5.60 5.92 3.11
N TYR A 36 -6.28 5.95 1.96
CA TYR A 36 -5.60 6.00 0.66
C TYR A 36 -4.69 7.21 0.49
N ARG A 37 -5.14 8.41 0.88
CA ARG A 37 -4.32 9.63 0.80
C ARG A 37 -3.10 9.52 1.69
N ARG A 38 -3.23 8.95 2.90
CA ARG A 38 -2.07 8.67 3.79
C ARG A 38 -1.10 7.70 3.13
N CYS A 39 -1.59 6.60 2.57
CA CYS A 39 -0.77 5.63 1.85
C CYS A 39 0.01 6.31 0.71
N VAL A 40 -0.69 7.02 -0.18
CA VAL A 40 -0.05 7.68 -1.33
C VAL A 40 0.99 8.70 -0.87
N ARG A 41 0.71 9.49 0.18
CA ARG A 41 1.66 10.49 0.71
C ARG A 41 2.93 9.84 1.25
N HIS A 42 2.83 8.71 1.94
CA HIS A 42 3.99 7.98 2.45
C HIS A 42 4.75 7.27 1.34
N LEU A 43 4.06 6.54 0.46
CA LEU A 43 4.69 5.71 -0.57
C LEU A 43 5.19 6.52 -1.77
N THR A 44 4.63 7.70 -2.04
CA THR A 44 5.14 8.60 -3.10
C THR A 44 6.61 8.94 -2.88
N LYS A 45 7.06 9.06 -1.63
CA LYS A 45 8.47 9.32 -1.30
C LYS A 45 9.42 8.19 -1.74
N TYR A 46 8.91 6.96 -1.84
CA TYR A 46 9.71 5.77 -2.15
C TYR A 46 9.50 5.26 -3.59
N MET A 47 8.28 5.37 -4.12
CA MET A 47 7.89 4.79 -5.41
C MET A 47 7.47 5.85 -6.44
N GLY A 48 7.38 7.11 -6.04
CA GLY A 48 6.89 8.20 -6.87
C GLY A 48 5.43 7.99 -7.30
N PRO A 49 5.05 8.38 -8.53
CA PRO A 49 3.66 8.37 -8.99
C PRO A 49 3.03 6.95 -9.04
N ARG A 50 3.85 5.90 -9.07
CA ARG A 50 3.41 4.49 -9.08
C ARG A 50 2.77 4.06 -7.76
N ALA A 51 2.99 4.82 -6.68
CA ALA A 51 2.39 4.58 -5.37
C ALA A 51 0.85 4.58 -5.42
N ARG A 52 0.24 5.37 -6.32
CA ARG A 52 -1.22 5.48 -6.45
C ARG A 52 -1.89 4.13 -6.76
N GLY A 53 -1.38 3.42 -7.77
CA GLY A 53 -1.92 2.11 -8.14
C GLY A 53 -1.63 1.03 -7.10
N TYR A 54 -0.46 1.10 -6.46
CA TYR A 54 -0.08 0.16 -5.41
C TYR A 54 -0.95 0.32 -4.15
N CYS A 55 -1.16 1.56 -3.68
CA CYS A 55 -2.04 1.87 -2.57
C CYS A 55 -3.51 1.52 -2.85
N ALA A 56 -3.96 1.67 -4.10
CA ALA A 56 -5.32 1.29 -4.47
C ALA A 56 -5.53 -0.22 -4.35
N ASN A 57 -4.56 -1.02 -4.81
CA ASN A 57 -4.59 -2.48 -4.65
C ASN A 57 -4.56 -2.90 -3.17
N LEU A 58 -3.72 -2.27 -2.35
CA LEU A 58 -3.65 -2.54 -0.92
C LEU A 58 -4.97 -2.20 -0.21
N HIS A 59 -5.57 -1.06 -0.53
CA HIS A 59 -6.85 -0.63 0.03
C HIS A 59 -7.94 -1.66 -0.24
N ARG A 60 -8.10 -2.06 -1.51
CA ARG A 60 -9.07 -3.11 -1.87
C ARG A 60 -8.81 -4.42 -1.16
N ARG A 61 -7.55 -4.79 -0.98
CA ARG A 61 -7.19 -6.08 -0.38
C ARG A 61 -7.44 -6.12 1.13
N ASN A 62 -7.23 -5.01 1.84
CA ASN A 62 -7.43 -4.93 3.28
C ASN A 62 -8.85 -4.55 3.68
N VAL A 63 -9.49 -3.67 2.91
CA VAL A 63 -10.78 -3.05 3.25
C VAL A 63 -11.94 -3.67 2.45
N GLY A 64 -11.65 -4.27 1.29
CA GLY A 64 -12.64 -4.93 0.44
C GLY A 64 -13.26 -4.05 -0.64
N TYR A 65 -13.07 -2.73 -0.61
CA TYR A 65 -13.56 -1.79 -1.63
C TYR A 65 -12.43 -0.88 -2.13
N TRP A 66 -12.66 -0.13 -3.21
CA TRP A 66 -11.66 0.78 -3.78
C TRP A 66 -11.62 2.13 -3.06
N PRO A 67 -10.45 2.80 -3.02
CA PRO A 67 -10.34 4.09 -2.36
C PRO A 67 -10.99 5.18 -3.20
N GLY A 68 -11.93 5.91 -2.60
CA GLY A 68 -12.80 6.85 -3.32
C GLY A 68 -14.13 6.27 -3.77
N ASP A 69 -14.45 5.02 -3.40
CA ASP A 69 -15.82 4.51 -3.47
C ASP A 69 -16.75 5.37 -2.61
N ARG A 70 -18.04 5.49 -2.97
CA ARG A 70 -19.04 6.29 -2.24
C ARG A 70 -19.13 5.93 -0.74
N ARG A 71 -18.71 4.72 -0.36
CA ARG A 71 -18.62 4.24 1.03
C ARG A 71 -17.46 4.87 1.83
N ASN A 72 -16.54 5.56 1.17
CA ASN A 72 -15.35 6.20 1.73
C ASN A 72 -15.41 7.73 1.48
N ARG A 73 -16.55 8.34 1.85
CA ARG A 73 -16.79 9.79 1.79
C ARG A 73 -16.54 10.45 3.15
#